data_AF-A0A519ZWX3-F1
#
_entry.id   AF-A0A519ZWX3-F1
#
_cell.length_a   1.000
_cell.length_b   1.000
_cell.length_c   1.000
_cell.angle_alpha   90.00
_cell.angle_beta   90.00
_cell.angle_gamma   90.00
#
_symmetry.space_group_name_H-M   'P 1'
#
loop_
_entity.id
_entity.type
_entity.pdbx_description
1 polymer ?
#
loop_
_entity_poly.entity_id
_entity_poly.type
_entity_poly.pdbx_seq_one_letter_code
_entity_poly.pdbx_strand_id
1 'polypeptide(L)'
;MSTLYIFGIGGTGSRVIRSLTMLLAAGVELKNCDRVVPIIIDPDATNGDKQRTIELLKTYQRLRSQIKPAAPGASTYGQFFGADIQTLASLARPGEQRDTRVKDTFEYSFSGMEEPLRDYLRYTNLPVESQYLVDLLFDPKSLDENLKVGFKGSPNVGSVVLNQLVDSPEFQFFGNEFRAGDRIFFISSIFGGTGAAGFPLLLKNLRDRDAKLPHIELLNTAPIGALSLLPYFSLKSEDSSAIDSNTFITKTKAALAYYQNNLTGLNAMYYLGDQAQKQNDNHEGGISQQNNAHFIEVVGALAVLDFLDKPD
;
A
#
# COMPACT_ATOMS: atom_id res chain seq x y z
N MET A 1 -10.38 -7.38 -20.51
CA MET A 1 -9.07 -7.21 -19.87
C MET A 1 -9.32 -6.87 -18.43
N SER A 2 -8.96 -7.79 -17.54
CA SER A 2 -9.07 -7.60 -16.09
C SER A 2 -7.77 -7.01 -15.56
N THR A 3 -7.92 -6.13 -14.58
CA THR A 3 -6.83 -5.40 -13.94
C THR A 3 -6.66 -5.87 -12.51
N LEU A 4 -5.42 -6.15 -12.12
CA LEU A 4 -5.05 -6.29 -10.73
C LEU A 4 -4.60 -4.94 -10.17
N TYR A 5 -5.36 -4.40 -9.22
CA TYR A 5 -4.95 -3.23 -8.44
C TYR A 5 -4.21 -3.68 -7.19
N ILE A 6 -2.92 -3.34 -7.08
CA ILE A 6 -2.08 -3.73 -5.94
C ILE A 6 -1.78 -2.52 -5.07
N PHE A 7 -2.30 -2.52 -3.84
CA PHE A 7 -2.06 -1.48 -2.85
C PHE A 7 -0.88 -1.87 -1.96
N GLY A 8 0.29 -1.28 -2.22
CA GLY A 8 1.49 -1.47 -1.39
C GLY A 8 1.58 -0.41 -0.30
N ILE A 9 1.31 -0.78 0.95
CA ILE A 9 1.17 0.17 2.06
C ILE A 9 2.44 0.17 2.93
N GLY A 10 3.11 1.31 2.97
CA GLY A 10 4.41 1.54 3.61
C GLY A 10 5.57 0.82 2.92
N GLY A 11 6.78 1.01 3.45
CA GLY A 11 8.01 0.44 2.87
C GLY A 11 7.99 -1.08 2.64
N THR A 12 7.34 -1.86 3.52
CA THR A 12 7.19 -3.31 3.31
C THR A 12 6.35 -3.61 2.06
N GLY A 13 5.25 -2.88 1.84
CA GLY A 13 4.43 -3.01 0.63
C GLY A 13 5.25 -2.71 -0.62
N SER A 14 6.05 -1.65 -0.61
CA SER A 14 6.97 -1.33 -1.72
C SER A 14 7.97 -2.45 -2.00
N ARG A 15 8.61 -3.02 -0.96
CA ARG A 15 9.62 -4.09 -1.14
C ARG A 15 9.04 -5.40 -1.69
N VAL A 16 7.79 -5.75 -1.34
CA VAL A 16 7.11 -6.90 -1.96
C VAL A 16 6.74 -6.61 -3.42
N ILE A 17 6.22 -5.40 -3.72
CA ILE A 17 5.96 -4.99 -5.11
C ILE A 17 7.23 -5.04 -5.95
N ARG A 18 8.36 -4.60 -5.39
CA ARG A 18 9.69 -4.71 -6.03
C ARG A 18 10.02 -6.15 -6.41
N SER A 19 9.74 -7.10 -5.51
CA SER A 19 9.94 -8.53 -5.76
C SER A 19 8.99 -9.07 -6.83
N LEU A 20 7.71 -8.66 -6.79
CA LEU A 20 6.73 -9.02 -7.81
C LEU A 20 7.14 -8.51 -9.20
N THR A 21 7.60 -7.27 -9.30
CA THR A 21 8.08 -6.69 -10.57
C THR A 21 9.22 -7.51 -11.16
N MET A 22 10.15 -8.00 -10.33
CA MET A 22 11.24 -8.87 -10.79
C MET A 22 10.72 -10.23 -11.27
N LEU A 23 9.73 -10.82 -10.59
CA LEU A 23 9.11 -12.09 -11.02
C LEU A 23 8.39 -11.92 -12.37
N LEU A 24 7.62 -10.84 -12.53
CA LEU A 24 6.94 -10.51 -13.80
C LEU A 24 7.96 -10.24 -14.92
N ALA A 25 9.07 -9.55 -14.60
CA ALA A 25 10.17 -9.35 -15.54
C ALA A 25 10.79 -10.67 -15.99
N ALA A 26 10.90 -11.66 -15.09
CA ALA A 26 11.40 -13.00 -15.37
C ALA A 26 10.43 -13.90 -16.16
N GLY A 27 9.21 -13.42 -16.47
CA GLY A 27 8.23 -14.16 -17.26
C GLY A 27 7.30 -15.06 -16.44
N VAL A 28 7.17 -14.80 -15.14
CA VAL A 28 6.10 -15.41 -14.33
C VAL A 28 4.75 -14.88 -14.81
N GLU A 29 3.82 -15.80 -15.07
CA GLU A 29 2.51 -15.47 -15.64
C GLU A 29 1.59 -14.80 -14.61
N LEU A 30 0.86 -13.77 -15.10
CA LEU A 30 -0.23 -13.13 -14.39
C LEU A 30 -1.55 -13.81 -14.79
N LYS A 31 -2.00 -14.79 -14.00
CA LYS A 31 -3.26 -15.48 -14.28
C LYS A 31 -4.46 -14.58 -14.00
N ASN A 32 -5.55 -14.75 -14.74
CA ASN A 32 -6.85 -14.08 -14.55
C ASN A 32 -6.83 -12.53 -14.62
N CYS A 33 -5.69 -11.91 -14.90
CA CYS A 33 -5.51 -10.49 -15.13
C CYS A 33 -4.53 -10.26 -16.28
N ASP A 34 -4.77 -9.24 -17.08
CA ASP A 34 -3.88 -8.87 -18.19
C ASP A 34 -2.94 -7.72 -17.82
N ARG A 35 -3.29 -7.00 -16.75
CA ARG A 35 -2.65 -5.76 -16.32
C ARG A 35 -2.48 -5.71 -14.81
N VAL A 36 -1.40 -5.07 -14.37
CA VAL A 36 -1.15 -4.70 -12.97
C VAL A 36 -1.08 -3.19 -12.84
N VAL A 37 -1.78 -2.64 -11.84
CA VAL A 37 -1.74 -1.23 -11.45
C VAL A 37 -1.27 -1.15 -10.01
N PRO A 38 0.04 -0.97 -9.76
CA PRO A 38 0.58 -0.74 -8.42
C PRO A 38 0.22 0.66 -7.92
N ILE A 39 -0.28 0.75 -6.69
CA ILE A 39 -0.58 1.98 -5.96
C ILE A 39 0.17 1.92 -4.63
N ILE A 40 1.30 2.63 -4.54
CA ILE A 40 2.15 2.67 -3.35
C ILE A 40 1.68 3.78 -2.42
N ILE A 41 1.27 3.40 -1.21
CA ILE A 41 0.77 4.31 -0.17
C ILE A 41 1.82 4.36 0.94
N ASP A 42 2.73 5.33 0.85
CA ASP A 42 3.71 5.62 1.90
C ASP A 42 3.80 7.13 2.14
N PRO A 43 3.38 7.62 3.33
CA PRO A 43 3.47 9.03 3.67
C PRO A 43 4.88 9.61 3.60
N ASP A 44 5.92 8.77 3.79
CA ASP A 44 7.31 9.19 3.66
C ASP A 44 7.69 9.34 2.18
N ALA A 45 7.57 10.58 1.68
CA ALA A 45 7.98 10.99 0.33
C ALA A 45 9.42 10.58 -0.01
N THR A 46 10.30 10.63 1.00
CA THR A 46 11.74 10.46 0.86
C THR A 46 12.23 9.03 1.09
N ASN A 47 11.33 8.10 1.39
CA ASN A 47 11.67 6.72 1.70
C ASN A 47 12.48 6.05 0.60
N GLY A 48 13.70 5.60 0.93
CA GLY A 48 14.63 5.00 -0.04
C GLY A 48 14.10 3.71 -0.68
N ASP A 49 13.43 2.84 0.07
CA ASP A 49 12.83 1.60 -0.44
C ASP A 49 11.68 1.87 -1.41
N LYS A 50 10.83 2.87 -1.11
CA LYS A 50 9.80 3.34 -2.05
C LYS A 50 10.42 3.84 -3.34
N GLN A 51 11.38 4.75 -3.27
CA GLN A 51 12.01 5.34 -4.46
C GLN A 51 12.66 4.27 -5.34
N ARG A 52 13.38 3.31 -4.74
CA ARG A 52 13.94 2.16 -5.47
C ARG A 52 12.88 1.32 -6.18
N THR A 53 11.70 1.18 -5.57
CA THR A 53 10.58 0.42 -6.15
C THR A 53 9.96 1.18 -7.33
N ILE A 54 9.72 2.49 -7.19
CA ILE A 54 9.18 3.34 -8.25
C ILE A 54 10.11 3.35 -9.47
N GLU A 55 11.42 3.53 -9.26
CA GLU A 55 12.39 3.53 -10.35
C GLU A 55 12.49 2.16 -11.04
N LEU A 56 12.34 1.06 -10.30
CA LEU A 56 12.23 -0.28 -10.89
C LEU A 56 10.99 -0.43 -11.77
N LEU A 57 9.82 0.05 -11.32
CA LEU A 57 8.57 -0.01 -12.08
C LEU A 57 8.66 0.83 -13.37
N LYS A 58 9.21 2.05 -13.30
CA LYS A 58 9.49 2.87 -14.49
C LYS A 58 10.46 2.18 -15.45
N THR A 59 11.51 1.55 -14.91
CA THR A 59 12.47 0.79 -15.70
C THR A 59 11.80 -0.38 -16.41
N TYR A 60 10.94 -1.12 -15.71
CA TYR A 60 10.14 -2.20 -16.28
C TYR A 60 9.27 -1.69 -17.45
N GLN A 61 8.53 -0.59 -17.25
CA GLN A 61 7.69 0.00 -18.31
C GLN A 61 8.51 0.40 -19.54
N ARG A 62 9.66 1.05 -19.33
CA ARG A 62 10.57 1.47 -20.40
C ARG A 62 11.15 0.29 -21.18
N LEU A 63 11.50 -0.81 -20.50
CA LEU A 63 12.02 -2.01 -21.16
C LEU A 63 10.91 -2.73 -21.93
N ARG A 64 9.73 -2.88 -21.32
CA ARG A 64 8.57 -3.50 -21.95
C ARG A 64 8.15 -2.78 -23.23
N SER A 65 8.18 -1.44 -23.26
CA SER A 65 7.78 -0.68 -24.46
C SER A 65 8.72 -0.89 -25.66
N GLN A 66 9.92 -1.44 -25.45
CA GLN A 66 10.86 -1.81 -26.50
C GLN A 66 10.66 -3.24 -27.01
N ILE A 67 9.83 -4.03 -26.33
CA ILE A 67 9.53 -5.42 -26.67
C ILE A 67 8.20 -5.45 -27.42
N LYS A 68 8.10 -6.26 -28.48
CA LYS A 68 6.81 -6.45 -29.16
C LYS A 68 5.82 -7.07 -28.18
N PRO A 69 4.66 -6.42 -27.92
CA PRO A 69 3.67 -7.02 -27.04
C PRO A 69 3.19 -8.34 -27.65
N ALA A 70 2.90 -9.30 -26.77
CA ALA A 70 2.20 -10.51 -27.16
C ALA A 70 0.88 -10.14 -27.85
N ALA A 71 0.43 -10.97 -28.80
CA ALA A 71 -0.88 -10.79 -29.41
C ALA A 71 -1.96 -10.77 -28.31
N PRO A 72 -3.04 -9.97 -28.46
CA PRO A 72 -4.13 -9.96 -27.49
C PRO A 72 -4.64 -11.38 -27.19
N GLY A 73 -4.71 -11.75 -25.91
CA GLY A 73 -5.14 -13.09 -25.47
C GLY A 73 -4.08 -14.19 -25.54
N ALA A 74 -2.85 -13.89 -25.99
CA ALA A 74 -1.73 -14.83 -25.89
C ALA A 74 -1.20 -14.90 -24.46
N SER A 75 -0.88 -16.12 -24.00
CA SER A 75 -0.22 -16.28 -22.69
C SER A 75 1.13 -15.54 -22.69
N THR A 76 1.37 -14.84 -21.60
CA THR A 76 2.64 -14.17 -21.32
C THR A 76 3.62 -15.07 -20.57
N TYR A 77 3.24 -16.33 -20.29
CA TYR A 77 4.09 -17.29 -19.59
C TYR A 77 5.43 -17.50 -20.31
N GLY A 78 6.51 -17.37 -19.55
CA GLY A 78 7.88 -17.50 -20.06
C GLY A 78 8.36 -16.32 -20.90
N GLN A 79 7.54 -15.29 -21.12
CA GLN A 79 7.95 -14.07 -21.81
C GLN A 79 8.51 -13.06 -20.82
N PHE A 80 9.79 -12.71 -20.97
CA PHE A 80 10.37 -11.63 -20.20
C PHE A 80 9.61 -10.33 -20.43
N PHE A 81 9.29 -9.62 -19.34
CA PHE A 81 8.51 -8.38 -19.35
C PHE A 81 7.11 -8.52 -20.01
N GLY A 82 6.49 -9.70 -19.96
CA GLY A 82 5.20 -9.94 -20.61
C GLY A 82 4.03 -9.14 -20.02
N ALA A 83 3.95 -9.05 -18.68
CA ALA A 83 2.83 -8.42 -17.97
C ALA A 83 2.78 -6.90 -18.21
N ASP A 84 1.57 -6.35 -18.42
CA ASP A 84 1.34 -4.91 -18.59
C ASP A 84 1.29 -4.22 -17.22
N ILE A 85 2.32 -3.44 -16.88
CA ILE A 85 2.36 -2.65 -15.64
C ILE A 85 2.08 -1.19 -15.98
N GLN A 86 1.04 -0.62 -15.39
CA GLN A 86 0.54 0.71 -15.70
C GLN A 86 0.40 1.57 -14.44
N THR A 87 0.56 2.89 -14.60
CA THR A 87 0.20 3.85 -13.55
C THR A 87 -1.31 4.02 -13.55
N LEU A 88 -1.87 4.47 -12.42
CA LEU A 88 -3.31 4.74 -12.33
C LEU A 88 -3.76 5.72 -13.42
N ALA A 89 -3.03 6.81 -13.61
CA ALA A 89 -3.39 7.83 -14.59
C ALA A 89 -3.32 7.37 -16.06
N SER A 90 -2.53 6.33 -16.35
CA SER A 90 -2.42 5.75 -17.70
C SER A 90 -3.63 4.88 -18.11
N LEU A 91 -4.57 4.63 -17.18
CA LEU A 91 -5.83 3.95 -17.48
C LEU A 91 -6.84 4.83 -18.22
N ALA A 92 -6.65 6.15 -18.24
CA ALA A 92 -7.54 7.08 -18.93
C ALA A 92 -7.69 6.71 -20.42
N ARG A 93 -8.92 6.75 -20.95
CA ARG A 93 -9.20 6.29 -22.31
C ARG A 93 -8.59 7.24 -23.35
N PRO A 94 -8.16 6.72 -24.52
CA PRO A 94 -7.73 7.56 -25.63
C PRO A 94 -8.85 8.53 -26.05
N GLY A 95 -8.60 9.84 -25.96
CA GLY A 95 -9.56 10.89 -26.32
C GLY A 95 -10.34 11.47 -25.14
N GLU A 96 -10.26 10.89 -23.94
CA GLU A 96 -10.74 11.53 -22.71
C GLU A 96 -9.65 12.46 -22.15
N GLN A 97 -10.05 13.64 -21.67
CA GLN A 97 -9.11 14.49 -20.93
C GLN A 97 -8.72 13.78 -19.65
N ARG A 98 -7.45 13.39 -19.57
CA ARG A 98 -6.84 12.89 -18.34
C ARG A 98 -7.13 13.86 -17.19
N ASP A 99 -7.66 13.35 -16.09
CA ASP A 99 -7.84 14.16 -14.88
C ASP A 99 -6.46 14.65 -14.43
N THR A 100 -6.21 15.95 -14.59
CA THR A 100 -4.91 16.58 -14.32
C THR A 100 -4.54 16.54 -12.84
N ARG A 101 -5.51 16.20 -11.97
CA ARG A 101 -5.28 15.98 -10.53
C ARG A 101 -4.62 14.64 -10.25
N VAL A 102 -4.75 13.66 -11.14
CA VAL A 102 -4.15 12.31 -10.99
C VAL A 102 -2.80 12.25 -11.71
N LYS A 103 -1.73 12.28 -10.90
CA LYS A 103 -0.35 12.30 -11.39
C LYS A 103 0.08 10.98 -12.03
N ASP A 104 1.05 11.06 -12.94
CA ASP A 104 1.59 9.88 -13.65
C ASP A 104 2.67 9.20 -12.82
N THR A 105 2.25 8.55 -11.76
CA THR A 105 3.18 7.94 -10.82
C THR A 105 2.57 6.69 -10.21
N PHE A 106 3.43 5.86 -9.63
CA PHE A 106 3.05 4.69 -8.85
C PHE A 106 2.80 5.02 -7.37
N GLU A 107 3.18 6.22 -6.92
CA GLU A 107 2.95 6.64 -5.54
C GLU A 107 1.66 7.44 -5.39
N TYR A 108 0.95 7.19 -4.30
CA TYR A 108 -0.15 8.01 -3.89
C TYR A 108 0.36 9.38 -3.40
N SER A 109 -0.23 10.47 -3.93
CA SER A 109 0.12 11.83 -3.51
C SER A 109 -0.71 12.26 -2.31
N PHE A 110 -0.06 12.39 -1.16
CA PHE A 110 -0.69 12.96 0.02
C PHE A 110 -0.64 14.49 -0.03
N SER A 111 -1.77 15.12 -0.36
CA SER A 111 -1.92 16.58 -0.22
C SER A 111 -2.19 16.98 1.23
N GLY A 112 -1.59 18.08 1.69
CA GLY A 112 -1.90 18.67 3.01
C GLY A 112 -1.23 18.00 4.21
N MET A 113 -0.35 17.02 4.01
CA MET A 113 0.43 16.40 5.10
C MET A 113 1.70 17.18 5.46
N GLU A 114 1.86 18.41 4.99
CA GLU A 114 3.06 19.21 5.28
C GLU A 114 3.07 19.82 6.68
N GLU A 115 1.94 19.74 7.38
CA GLU A 115 1.70 20.33 8.69
C GLU A 115 1.72 19.25 9.81
N PRO A 116 1.93 19.67 11.07
CA PRO A 116 1.76 18.80 12.23
C PRO A 116 0.35 18.21 12.33
N LEU A 117 0.20 17.05 12.97
CA LEU A 117 -1.13 16.43 13.19
C LEU A 117 -2.12 17.40 13.88
N ARG A 118 -1.65 18.19 14.84
CA ARG A 118 -2.46 19.20 15.54
C ARG A 118 -3.12 20.19 14.58
N ASP A 119 -2.33 20.68 13.63
CA ASP A 119 -2.79 21.64 12.62
C ASP A 119 -3.70 20.96 11.61
N TYR A 120 -3.34 19.74 11.19
CA TYR A 120 -4.16 18.91 10.30
C TYR A 120 -5.55 18.63 10.86
N LEU A 121 -5.66 18.36 12.16
CA LEU A 121 -6.93 18.21 12.89
C LEU A 121 -7.70 19.53 13.07
N ARG A 122 -7.09 20.66 12.70
CA ARG A 122 -7.58 22.02 12.96
C ARG A 122 -7.90 22.19 14.45
N TYR A 123 -7.02 21.69 15.32
CA TYR A 123 -7.22 21.59 16.76
C TYR A 123 -7.75 22.88 17.40
N THR A 124 -7.15 24.02 17.06
CA THR A 124 -7.52 25.35 17.58
C THR A 124 -8.94 25.77 17.20
N ASN A 125 -9.50 25.23 16.10
CA ASN A 125 -10.84 25.53 15.62
C ASN A 125 -11.89 24.54 16.15
N LEU A 126 -11.47 23.50 16.88
CA LEU A 126 -12.40 22.54 17.49
C LEU A 126 -13.09 23.16 18.71
N PRO A 127 -14.34 22.77 19.01
CA PRO A 127 -14.95 23.01 20.31
C PRO A 127 -14.07 22.48 21.45
N VAL A 128 -14.15 23.11 22.62
CA VAL A 128 -13.30 22.76 23.78
C VAL A 128 -13.46 21.29 24.18
N GLU A 129 -14.67 20.74 24.07
CA GLU A 129 -14.95 19.33 24.36
C GLU A 129 -14.22 18.39 23.40
N SER A 130 -14.18 18.75 22.12
CA SER A 130 -13.45 18.00 21.10
C SER A 130 -11.93 18.14 21.26
N GLN A 131 -11.45 19.28 21.74
CA GLN A 131 -10.03 19.47 22.09
C GLN A 131 -9.62 18.50 23.21
N TYR A 132 -10.40 18.39 24.28
CA TYR A 132 -10.13 17.41 25.35
C TYR A 132 -10.14 15.96 24.86
N LEU A 133 -11.01 15.62 23.91
CA LEU A 133 -11.01 14.28 23.32
C LEU A 133 -9.72 14.03 22.52
N VAL A 134 -9.24 15.01 21.76
CA VAL A 134 -7.96 14.90 21.03
C VAL A 134 -6.79 14.73 22.00
N ASP A 135 -6.73 15.53 23.07
CA ASP A 135 -5.69 15.43 24.10
C ASP A 135 -5.73 14.10 24.88
N LEU A 136 -6.90 13.46 24.96
CA LEU A 136 -7.05 12.12 25.55
C LEU A 136 -6.54 11.01 24.62
N LEU A 137 -6.73 11.15 23.31
CA LEU A 137 -6.45 10.11 22.31
C LEU A 137 -5.01 10.17 21.75
N PHE A 138 -4.38 11.33 21.79
CA PHE A 138 -3.06 11.56 21.22
C PHE A 138 -2.14 12.21 22.26
N ASP A 139 -0.93 11.67 22.39
CA ASP A 139 0.07 12.33 23.22
C ASP A 139 0.57 13.62 22.53
N PRO A 140 1.08 14.60 23.30
CA PRO A 140 1.52 15.88 22.73
C PRO A 140 2.61 15.75 21.66
N LYS A 141 3.50 14.75 21.77
CA LYS A 141 4.56 14.57 20.76
C LYS A 141 3.96 14.13 19.44
N SER A 142 3.04 13.17 19.45
CA SER A 142 2.32 12.73 18.24
C SER A 142 1.54 13.87 17.56
N LEU A 143 0.98 14.80 18.34
CA LEU A 143 0.27 15.98 17.81
C LEU A 143 1.20 16.97 17.10
N ASP A 144 2.43 17.11 17.59
CA ASP A 144 3.39 18.08 17.07
C ASP A 144 4.28 17.48 15.95
N GLU A 145 4.16 16.17 15.69
CA GLU A 145 4.87 15.48 14.60
C GLU A 145 4.32 15.81 13.22
N ASN A 146 5.23 16.01 12.26
CA ASN A 146 4.89 16.23 10.86
C ASN A 146 4.49 14.91 10.18
N LEU A 147 3.37 14.92 9.47
CA LEU A 147 2.84 13.71 8.82
C LEU A 147 3.70 13.23 7.63
N LYS A 148 4.62 14.06 7.09
CA LYS A 148 5.54 13.71 5.99
C LYS A 148 6.54 12.60 6.30
N VAL A 149 6.86 12.34 7.57
CA VAL A 149 7.84 11.30 7.94
C VAL A 149 7.18 9.93 8.21
N GLY A 150 5.90 9.79 7.88
CA GLY A 150 5.12 8.61 8.20
C GLY A 150 4.70 8.56 9.66
N PHE A 151 3.87 7.58 10.00
CA PHE A 151 3.25 7.51 11.32
C PHE A 151 4.17 6.90 12.39
N LYS A 152 5.47 6.67 12.10
CA LYS A 152 6.51 6.13 12.99
C LYS A 152 6.08 4.97 13.91
N GLY A 153 5.16 4.12 13.45
CA GLY A 153 4.65 3.01 14.25
C GLY A 153 3.50 3.34 15.19
N SER A 154 2.77 4.43 14.95
CA SER A 154 1.57 4.93 15.64
C SER A 154 0.30 4.70 14.80
N PRO A 155 -0.42 3.58 14.99
CA PRO A 155 -1.58 3.23 14.16
C PRO A 155 -2.77 4.19 14.32
N ASN A 156 -2.98 4.78 15.50
CA ASN A 156 -4.05 5.74 15.76
C ASN A 156 -3.90 6.99 14.89
N VAL A 157 -2.69 7.55 14.76
CA VAL A 157 -2.42 8.67 13.84
C VAL A 157 -2.70 8.26 12.39
N GLY A 158 -2.21 7.09 11.98
CA GLY A 158 -2.44 6.55 10.65
C GLY A 158 -3.93 6.40 10.32
N SER A 159 -4.76 6.00 11.28
CA SER A 159 -6.19 5.81 11.06
C SER A 159 -6.93 7.09 10.69
N VAL A 160 -6.51 8.25 11.20
CA VAL A 160 -7.12 9.54 10.88
C VAL A 160 -6.73 9.98 9.46
N VAL A 161 -5.43 9.97 9.19
CA VAL A 161 -4.87 10.48 7.92
C VAL A 161 -5.25 9.59 6.75
N LEU A 162 -5.20 8.27 6.93
CA LEU A 162 -5.50 7.32 5.87
C LEU A 162 -7.00 7.28 5.54
N ASN A 163 -7.88 7.75 6.44
CA ASN A 163 -9.31 7.76 6.15
C ASN A 163 -9.66 8.81 5.09
N GLN A 164 -8.90 9.91 5.01
CA GLN A 164 -9.11 10.94 3.98
C GLN A 164 -8.64 10.50 2.59
N LEU A 165 -7.91 9.37 2.48
CA LEU A 165 -7.47 8.86 1.18
C LEU A 165 -8.62 8.59 0.22
N VAL A 166 -9.77 8.16 0.73
CA VAL A 166 -10.90 7.75 -0.13
C VAL A 166 -11.60 8.93 -0.80
N ASP A 167 -11.40 10.14 -0.27
CA ASP A 167 -11.93 11.38 -0.85
C ASP A 167 -10.99 11.98 -1.90
N SER A 168 -9.82 11.37 -2.13
CA SER A 168 -8.82 11.89 -3.05
C SER A 168 -9.19 11.72 -4.53
N PRO A 169 -8.70 12.62 -5.40
CA PRO A 169 -8.85 12.45 -6.84
C PRO A 169 -8.36 11.09 -7.35
N GLU A 170 -7.28 10.56 -6.77
CA GLU A 170 -6.73 9.26 -7.10
C GLU A 170 -7.69 8.11 -6.75
N PHE A 171 -8.27 8.07 -5.55
CA PHE A 171 -9.23 7.02 -5.18
C PHE A 171 -10.54 7.13 -5.96
N GLN A 172 -11.00 8.35 -6.22
CA GLN A 172 -12.17 8.60 -7.06
C GLN A 172 -11.92 8.12 -8.50
N PHE A 173 -10.73 8.40 -9.06
CA PHE A 173 -10.34 7.91 -10.36
C PHE A 173 -10.19 6.39 -10.41
N PHE A 174 -9.61 5.78 -9.36
CA PHE A 174 -9.57 4.33 -9.20
C PHE A 174 -10.96 3.70 -9.26
N GLY A 175 -11.93 4.20 -8.47
CA GLY A 175 -13.31 3.70 -8.52
C GLY A 175 -13.96 3.90 -9.89
N ASN A 176 -13.72 5.06 -10.52
CA ASN A 176 -14.23 5.34 -11.88
C ASN A 176 -13.66 4.39 -12.93
N GLU A 177 -12.40 3.94 -12.81
CA GLU A 177 -11.78 3.01 -13.75
C GLU A 177 -12.02 1.55 -13.44
N PHE A 178 -12.48 1.21 -12.24
CA PHE A 178 -12.77 -0.16 -11.85
C PHE A 178 -13.87 -0.79 -12.73
N ARG A 179 -13.68 -2.05 -13.11
CA ARG A 179 -14.58 -2.83 -13.98
C ARG A 179 -14.89 -4.20 -13.36
N ALA A 180 -15.95 -4.83 -13.84
CA ALA A 180 -16.24 -6.22 -13.52
C ALA A 180 -15.09 -7.13 -13.98
N GLY A 181 -14.65 -8.04 -13.11
CA GLY A 181 -13.51 -8.92 -13.33
C GLY A 181 -12.17 -8.36 -12.86
N ASP A 182 -12.10 -7.08 -12.47
CA ASP A 182 -10.92 -6.53 -11.81
C ASP A 182 -10.77 -7.10 -10.39
N ARG A 183 -9.53 -7.20 -9.94
CA ARG A 183 -9.17 -7.77 -8.63
C ARG A 183 -8.33 -6.78 -7.83
N ILE A 184 -8.41 -6.88 -6.51
CA ILE A 184 -7.67 -6.00 -5.59
C ILE A 184 -6.77 -6.84 -4.69
N PHE A 185 -5.54 -6.41 -4.49
CA PHE A 185 -4.64 -7.04 -3.54
C PHE A 185 -3.94 -6.02 -2.64
N PHE A 186 -4.06 -6.20 -1.34
CA PHE A 186 -3.37 -5.37 -0.35
C PHE A 186 -2.06 -6.01 0.11
N ILE A 187 -1.01 -5.20 0.24
CA ILE A 187 0.26 -5.64 0.81
C ILE A 187 0.66 -4.68 1.92
N SER A 188 0.81 -5.20 3.13
CA SER A 188 1.16 -4.41 4.32
C SER A 188 2.08 -5.20 5.26
N SER A 189 2.65 -4.50 6.24
CA SER A 189 3.23 -5.13 7.43
C SER A 189 2.36 -4.83 8.65
N ILE A 190 2.11 -5.83 9.48
CA ILE A 190 1.26 -5.72 10.68
C ILE A 190 1.94 -5.02 11.87
N PHE A 191 3.26 -4.93 11.83
CA PHE A 191 4.09 -4.38 12.91
C PHE A 191 4.54 -2.93 12.67
N GLY A 192 4.29 -2.39 11.48
CA GLY A 192 4.52 -0.99 11.13
C GLY A 192 3.24 -0.16 11.26
N GLY A 193 3.37 1.15 11.47
CA GLY A 193 2.23 2.05 11.71
C GLY A 193 1.30 2.21 10.51
N THR A 194 1.87 2.56 9.35
CA THR A 194 1.12 2.79 8.09
C THR A 194 0.42 1.54 7.60
N GLY A 195 1.12 0.41 7.56
CA GLY A 195 0.56 -0.86 7.10
C GLY A 195 -0.55 -1.37 8.00
N ALA A 196 -0.31 -1.39 9.32
CA ALA A 196 -1.26 -1.93 10.29
C ALA A 196 -2.59 -1.17 10.32
N ALA A 197 -2.56 0.16 10.21
CA ALA A 197 -3.76 1.00 10.19
C ALA A 197 -4.40 1.14 8.81
N GLY A 198 -3.58 1.27 7.76
CA GLY A 198 -4.06 1.59 6.42
C GLY A 198 -4.84 0.49 5.75
N PHE A 199 -4.34 -0.74 5.85
CA PHE A 199 -4.97 -1.87 5.18
C PHE A 199 -6.43 -2.11 5.64
N PRO A 200 -6.73 -2.25 6.95
CA PRO A 200 -8.10 -2.47 7.41
C PRO A 200 -9.03 -1.33 7.04
N LEU A 201 -8.53 -0.09 7.09
CA LEU A 201 -9.31 1.10 6.80
C LEU A 201 -9.70 1.18 5.33
N LEU A 202 -8.75 0.93 4.43
CA LEU A 202 -9.02 0.89 2.99
C LEU A 202 -9.98 -0.25 2.65
N LEU A 203 -9.79 -1.45 3.22
CA LEU A 203 -10.73 -2.55 3.04
C LEU A 203 -12.14 -2.16 3.48
N LYS A 204 -12.26 -1.57 4.68
CA LYS A 204 -13.55 -1.12 5.22
C LYS A 204 -14.24 -0.17 4.25
N ASN A 205 -13.53 0.83 3.72
CA ASN A 205 -14.12 1.80 2.80
C ASN A 205 -14.49 1.19 1.44
N LEU A 206 -13.80 0.16 0.97
CA LEU A 206 -14.18 -0.56 -0.25
C LEU A 206 -15.39 -1.50 -0.06
N ARG A 207 -15.65 -1.93 1.19
CA ARG A 207 -16.79 -2.79 1.57
C ARG A 207 -17.93 -2.02 2.23
N ASP A 208 -17.80 -0.71 2.35
CA ASP A 208 -18.86 0.17 2.83
C ASP A 208 -19.74 0.56 1.63
N ARG A 209 -21.03 0.21 1.70
CA ARG A 209 -21.99 0.53 0.64
C ARG A 209 -22.33 2.01 0.58
N ASP A 210 -22.11 2.73 1.67
CA ASP A 210 -22.39 4.15 1.79
C ASP A 210 -21.14 5.00 1.48
N ALA A 211 -19.99 4.35 1.19
CA ALA A 211 -18.80 5.06 0.75
C ALA A 211 -19.06 5.81 -0.56
N LYS A 212 -18.59 7.06 -0.62
CA LYS A 212 -18.72 7.93 -1.80
C LYS A 212 -17.66 7.63 -2.86
N LEU A 213 -17.48 6.35 -3.20
CA LEU A 213 -16.59 5.91 -4.26
C LEU A 213 -17.42 5.58 -5.52
N PRO A 214 -16.94 5.89 -6.73
CA PRO A 214 -17.61 5.48 -7.95
C PRO A 214 -17.60 3.95 -8.11
N HIS A 215 -18.64 3.41 -8.74
CA HIS A 215 -18.85 1.96 -8.93
C HIS A 215 -18.74 1.14 -7.64
N ILE A 216 -19.25 1.70 -6.53
CA ILE A 216 -19.16 1.08 -5.21
C ILE A 216 -19.80 -0.30 -5.17
N GLU A 217 -20.81 -0.58 -6.00
CA GLU A 217 -21.43 -1.90 -6.15
C GLU A 217 -20.46 -2.96 -6.69
N LEU A 218 -19.58 -2.57 -7.63
CA LEU A 218 -18.54 -3.45 -8.16
C LEU A 218 -17.44 -3.63 -7.12
N LEU A 219 -16.98 -2.53 -6.50
CA LEU A 219 -15.96 -2.57 -5.46
C LEU A 219 -16.36 -3.42 -4.25
N ASN A 220 -17.64 -3.40 -3.87
CA ASN A 220 -18.16 -4.18 -2.74
C ASN A 220 -18.18 -5.70 -3.00
N THR A 221 -18.22 -6.12 -4.27
CA THR A 221 -18.30 -7.54 -4.66
C THR A 221 -17.02 -8.06 -5.32
N ALA A 222 -16.08 -7.17 -5.64
CA ALA A 222 -14.80 -7.51 -6.23
C ALA A 222 -14.02 -8.55 -5.40
N PRO A 223 -13.28 -9.47 -6.03
CA PRO A 223 -12.33 -10.32 -5.33
C PRO A 223 -11.21 -9.49 -4.68
N ILE A 224 -11.02 -9.63 -3.38
CA ILE A 224 -9.96 -8.94 -2.63
C ILE A 224 -9.08 -9.95 -1.89
N GLY A 225 -7.78 -9.91 -2.18
CA GLY A 225 -6.74 -10.61 -1.44
C GLY A 225 -5.93 -9.65 -0.57
N ALA A 226 -5.26 -10.17 0.44
CA ALA A 226 -4.34 -9.37 1.25
C ALA A 226 -3.18 -10.18 1.82
N LEU A 227 -2.00 -9.58 1.83
CA LEU A 227 -0.81 -10.05 2.53
C LEU A 227 -0.50 -9.09 3.69
N SER A 228 -0.37 -9.65 4.89
CA SER A 228 0.16 -8.94 6.05
C SER A 228 1.42 -9.63 6.56
N LEU A 229 2.57 -8.97 6.37
CA LEU A 229 3.85 -9.47 6.85
C LEU A 229 3.96 -9.25 8.36
N LEU A 230 4.12 -10.35 9.09
CA LEU A 230 4.57 -10.43 10.48
C LEU A 230 6.03 -9.97 10.56
N PRO A 231 6.55 -9.61 11.75
CA PRO A 231 7.94 -9.19 11.91
C PRO A 231 8.93 -10.18 11.27
N TYR A 232 9.79 -9.68 10.39
CA TYR A 232 10.80 -10.47 9.65
C TYR A 232 12.18 -9.81 9.64
N PHE A 233 12.33 -8.66 10.29
CA PHE A 233 13.61 -7.99 10.52
C PHE A 233 13.56 -7.30 11.88
N SER A 234 14.74 -6.99 12.40
CA SER A 234 14.92 -6.17 13.60
C SER A 234 15.73 -4.93 13.26
N LEU A 235 15.72 -3.95 14.16
CA LEU A 235 16.50 -2.72 14.02
C LEU A 235 17.55 -2.67 15.13
N LYS A 236 18.68 -2.01 14.88
CA LYS A 236 19.61 -1.65 15.95
C LYS A 236 18.89 -0.75 16.96
N SER A 237 19.01 -1.08 18.25
CA SER A 237 18.47 -0.23 19.30
C SER A 237 19.25 1.07 19.37
N GLU A 238 18.55 2.19 19.25
CA GLU A 238 19.09 3.53 19.39
C GLU A 238 18.13 4.34 20.26
N ASP A 239 18.61 4.88 21.38
CA ASP A 239 17.76 5.57 22.37
C ASP A 239 17.06 6.82 21.81
N SER A 240 17.59 7.39 20.73
CA SER A 240 17.01 8.53 20.02
C SER A 240 15.98 8.15 18.97
N SER A 241 15.83 6.85 18.64
CA SER A 241 14.91 6.41 17.59
C SER A 241 13.49 6.23 18.13
N ALA A 242 12.52 6.79 17.42
CA ALA A 242 11.09 6.57 17.64
C ALA A 242 10.65 5.14 17.31
N ILE A 243 11.46 4.37 16.58
CA ILE A 243 11.15 3.00 16.17
C ILE A 243 11.98 2.00 16.96
N ASP A 244 11.30 1.27 17.86
CA ASP A 244 11.87 0.16 18.62
C ASP A 244 11.32 -1.19 18.14
N SER A 245 12.20 -2.01 17.54
CA SER A 245 11.86 -3.34 17.05
C SER A 245 11.48 -4.34 18.16
N ASN A 246 11.86 -4.09 19.42
CA ASN A 246 11.41 -4.92 20.55
C ASN A 246 9.89 -4.86 20.74
N THR A 247 9.26 -3.76 20.31
CA THR A 247 7.81 -3.59 20.39
C THR A 247 7.04 -4.26 19.25
N PHE A 248 7.71 -4.74 18.20
CA PHE A 248 7.06 -5.28 17.00
C PHE A 248 6.14 -6.46 17.30
N ILE A 249 6.55 -7.38 18.18
CA ILE A 249 5.71 -8.53 18.56
C ILE A 249 4.45 -8.06 19.30
N THR A 250 4.58 -7.12 20.23
CA THR A 250 3.43 -6.58 20.98
C THR A 250 2.47 -5.84 20.06
N LYS A 251 2.98 -4.99 19.16
CA LYS A 251 2.16 -4.30 18.14
C LYS A 251 1.44 -5.31 17.22
N THR A 252 2.15 -6.35 16.81
CA THR A 252 1.58 -7.44 15.99
C THR A 252 0.42 -8.12 16.70
N LYS A 253 0.54 -8.47 17.99
CA LYS A 253 -0.54 -9.09 18.76
C LYS A 253 -1.77 -8.20 18.83
N ALA A 254 -1.59 -6.91 19.11
CA ALA A 254 -2.68 -5.94 19.17
C ALA A 254 -3.39 -5.78 17.81
N ALA A 255 -2.62 -5.64 16.73
CA ALA A 255 -3.17 -5.53 15.39
C ALA A 255 -3.89 -6.82 14.94
N LEU A 256 -3.35 -8.01 15.23
CA LEU A 256 -4.03 -9.28 14.94
C LEU A 256 -5.38 -9.40 15.66
N ALA A 257 -5.45 -9.00 16.93
CA ALA A 257 -6.71 -8.99 17.69
C ALA A 257 -7.74 -8.04 17.07
N TYR A 258 -7.30 -6.89 16.54
CA TYR A 258 -8.17 -6.01 15.76
C TYR A 258 -8.59 -6.68 14.44
N TYR A 259 -7.65 -7.24 13.70
CA TYR A 259 -7.87 -7.83 12.37
C TYR A 259 -8.88 -8.96 12.41
N GLN A 260 -8.78 -9.82 13.43
CA GLN A 260 -9.70 -10.94 13.66
C GLN A 260 -11.17 -10.52 13.67
N ASN A 261 -11.47 -9.30 14.14
CA ASN A 261 -12.85 -8.83 14.29
C ASN A 261 -13.26 -7.80 13.24
N ASN A 262 -12.32 -7.24 12.46
CA ASN A 262 -12.56 -6.08 11.61
C ASN A 262 -12.18 -6.28 10.13
N LEU A 263 -11.50 -7.38 9.75
CA LEU A 263 -11.17 -7.70 8.35
C LEU A 263 -12.21 -8.63 7.71
N THR A 264 -13.44 -8.15 7.56
CA THR A 264 -14.49 -8.89 6.84
C THR A 264 -14.45 -8.56 5.34
N GLY A 265 -14.87 -9.51 4.50
CA GLY A 265 -14.99 -9.29 3.05
C GLY A 265 -13.71 -9.51 2.24
N LEU A 266 -12.73 -10.26 2.75
CA LEU A 266 -11.57 -10.75 1.98
C LEU A 266 -11.84 -12.15 1.42
N ASN A 267 -11.38 -12.40 0.21
CA ASN A 267 -11.40 -13.72 -0.44
C ASN A 267 -10.15 -14.54 -0.08
N ALA A 268 -9.03 -13.87 0.19
CA ALA A 268 -7.79 -14.52 0.66
C ALA A 268 -7.01 -13.62 1.61
N MET A 269 -6.47 -14.19 2.68
CA MET A 269 -5.60 -13.50 3.64
C MET A 269 -4.35 -14.34 3.91
N TYR A 270 -3.18 -13.74 3.70
CA TYR A 270 -1.89 -14.38 3.92
C TYR A 270 -1.16 -13.68 5.06
N TYR A 271 -0.67 -14.48 6.01
CA TYR A 271 0.25 -14.04 7.05
C TYR A 271 1.58 -14.73 6.85
N LEU A 272 2.63 -13.95 6.60
CA LEU A 272 3.98 -14.45 6.38
C LEU A 272 4.93 -13.76 7.36
N GLY A 273 5.93 -14.47 7.87
CA GLY A 273 6.92 -13.93 8.80
C GLY A 273 8.20 -14.72 8.72
N ASP A 274 9.27 -14.17 9.29
CA ASP A 274 10.53 -14.89 9.45
C ASP A 274 11.07 -14.70 10.87
N GLN A 275 11.50 -15.80 11.48
CA GLN A 275 12.14 -15.78 12.79
C GLN A 275 13.61 -15.39 12.70
N ALA A 276 14.25 -15.55 11.53
CA ALA A 276 15.62 -15.13 11.27
C ALA A 276 15.67 -13.61 11.01
N GLN A 277 15.46 -12.83 12.06
CA GLN A 277 15.42 -11.36 11.96
C GLN A 277 16.83 -10.80 11.77
N LYS A 278 17.21 -10.56 10.52
CA LYS A 278 18.41 -9.76 10.23
C LYS A 278 18.24 -8.37 10.86
N GLN A 279 19.27 -7.92 11.57
CA GLN A 279 19.31 -6.60 12.16
C GLN A 279 19.75 -5.58 11.11
N ASN A 280 18.86 -4.63 10.81
CA ASN A 280 19.14 -3.50 9.93
C ASN A 280 19.53 -2.26 10.76
N ASP A 281 20.16 -1.30 10.10
CA ASP A 281 20.40 0.02 10.70
C ASP A 281 19.06 0.74 10.97
N ASN A 282 19.00 1.49 12.06
CA ASN A 282 17.77 2.13 12.50
C ASN A 282 17.59 3.48 11.80
N HIS A 283 16.90 3.44 10.67
CA HIS A 283 16.47 4.64 9.96
C HIS A 283 14.97 4.82 10.15
N GLU A 284 14.55 5.94 10.76
CA GLU A 284 13.13 6.27 10.99
C GLU A 284 12.35 6.59 9.71
N GLY A 285 13.02 6.61 8.56
CA GLY A 285 12.48 7.06 7.29
C GLY A 285 13.58 7.63 6.40
N GLY A 286 13.15 8.24 5.30
CA GLY A 286 13.99 9.01 4.41
C GLY A 286 14.89 8.19 3.49
N ILE A 287 15.81 8.89 2.84
CA ILE A 287 16.61 8.36 1.74
C ILE A 287 17.55 7.22 2.18
N SER A 288 17.94 7.22 3.46
CA SER A 288 18.81 6.22 4.06
C SER A 288 18.08 4.92 4.40
N GLN A 289 16.74 4.92 4.45
CA GLN A 289 15.97 3.70 4.65
C GLN A 289 15.96 2.87 3.36
N GLN A 290 17.02 2.08 3.18
CA GLN A 290 17.25 1.19 2.04
C GLN A 290 17.55 -0.22 2.53
N ASN A 291 16.50 -0.92 2.96
CA ASN A 291 16.69 -2.25 3.49
C ASN A 291 17.15 -3.22 2.39
N ASN A 292 18.03 -4.14 2.78
CA ASN A 292 18.40 -5.25 1.92
C ASN A 292 17.17 -6.11 1.62
N ALA A 293 17.12 -6.66 0.40
CA ALA A 293 16.04 -7.56 0.02
C ALA A 293 16.00 -8.77 0.97
N HIS A 294 14.79 -9.19 1.34
CA HIS A 294 14.57 -10.33 2.21
C HIS A 294 13.79 -11.42 1.47
N PHE A 295 14.11 -12.70 1.70
CA PHE A 295 13.46 -13.80 0.97
C PHE A 295 11.94 -13.81 1.16
N ILE A 296 11.47 -13.47 2.37
CA ILE A 296 10.02 -13.35 2.66
C ILE A 296 9.30 -12.34 1.75
N GLU A 297 10.00 -11.34 1.20
CA GLU A 297 9.41 -10.36 0.27
C GLU A 297 9.12 -11.01 -1.08
N VAL A 298 9.96 -11.97 -1.50
CA VAL A 298 9.73 -12.80 -2.69
C VAL A 298 8.59 -13.78 -2.44
N VAL A 299 8.57 -14.46 -1.30
CA VAL A 299 7.46 -15.34 -0.91
C VAL A 299 6.14 -14.56 -0.84
N GLY A 300 6.19 -13.32 -0.33
CA GLY A 300 5.05 -12.41 -0.32
C GLY A 300 4.54 -12.06 -1.71
N ALA A 301 5.43 -11.87 -2.69
CA ALA A 301 5.03 -11.66 -4.07
C ALA A 301 4.34 -12.91 -4.67
N LEU A 302 4.73 -14.12 -4.26
CA LEU A 302 4.05 -15.35 -4.67
C LEU A 302 2.61 -15.44 -4.13
N ALA A 303 2.31 -14.83 -2.97
CA ALA A 303 0.95 -14.80 -2.44
C ALA A 303 -0.01 -14.00 -3.35
N VAL A 304 0.49 -12.98 -4.05
CA VAL A 304 -0.28 -12.26 -5.08
C VAL A 304 -0.66 -13.20 -6.22
N LEU A 305 0.29 -13.99 -6.70
CA LEU A 305 0.09 -14.94 -7.79
C LEU A 305 -0.83 -16.09 -7.37
N ASP A 306 -0.68 -16.61 -6.15
CA ASP A 306 -1.58 -17.63 -5.59
C ASP A 306 -3.02 -17.12 -5.50
N PHE A 307 -3.22 -15.87 -5.07
CA PHE A 307 -4.54 -15.24 -5.07
C PHE A 307 -5.14 -15.10 -6.46
N LEU A 308 -4.34 -14.70 -7.44
CA LEU A 308 -4.82 -14.60 -8.81
C LEU A 308 -5.27 -15.95 -9.38
N ASP A 309 -4.68 -17.06 -8.96
CA ASP A 309 -5.08 -18.41 -9.39
C ASP A 309 -6.35 -18.91 -8.69
N LYS A 310 -6.85 -18.20 -7.67
CA LYS A 310 -8.08 -18.61 -6.98
C LYS A 310 -9.33 -18.25 -7.81
N PRO A 311 -10.36 -19.11 -7.75
CA PRO A 311 -11.67 -18.78 -8.31
C PRO A 311 -12.27 -17.57 -7.59
N ASP A 312 -13.18 -16.87 -8.27
CA ASP A 312 -13.91 -15.71 -7.74
C ASP A 312 -14.83 -16.09 -6.56
#